data_AF-A0A7W7S9G6-F1
#
_entry.id   AF-A0A7W7S9G6-F1
#
_cell.length_a   1.000
_cell.length_b   1.000
_cell.length_c   1.000
_cell.angle_alpha   90.00
_cell.angle_beta   90.00
_cell.angle_gamma   90.00
#
_symmetry.space_group_name_H-M   'P 1'
#
loop_
_entity.id
_entity.type
_entity.pdbx_description
1 polymer ?
#
loop_
_entity_poly.entity_id
_entity_poly.type
_entity_poly.pdbx_seq_one_letter_code
_entity_poly.pdbx_strand_id
1 'polypeptide(L)'
;MSSQLNVDPAELDSAAKVVTDLNGELRPVSDRAVKDADEASSSTAGWSVSAQLGQVADSWRKALTDLHRSMDDNAEALRSTAGQHRGTDQLVAASMTRVG
;
A
#
# COMPACT_ATOMS: atom_id res chain seq x y z
N MET A 1 -25.99 18.09 11.65
CA MET A 1 -26.07 17.99 10.19
C MET A 1 -24.98 17.02 9.75
N SER A 2 -25.32 15.77 9.53
CA SER A 2 -24.39 14.77 8.98
C SER A 2 -24.38 14.97 7.47
N SER A 3 -23.34 15.62 6.94
CA SER A 3 -23.09 15.61 5.51
C SER A 3 -23.04 14.14 5.09
N GLN A 4 -24.02 13.69 4.31
CA GLN A 4 -23.98 12.37 3.70
C GLN A 4 -22.76 12.37 2.80
N LEU A 5 -21.69 11.75 3.29
CA LEU A 5 -20.49 11.45 2.53
C LEU A 5 -20.95 10.50 1.43
N ASN A 6 -21.23 11.06 0.24
CA ASN A 6 -21.57 10.28 -0.94
C ASN A 6 -20.28 9.62 -1.43
N VAL A 7 -19.92 8.51 -0.81
CA VAL A 7 -18.76 7.71 -1.17
C VAL A 7 -19.13 6.88 -2.39
N ASP A 8 -18.48 7.13 -3.52
CA ASP A 8 -18.64 6.31 -4.73
C ASP A 8 -17.71 5.08 -4.65
N PRO A 9 -18.25 3.85 -4.58
CA PRO A 9 -17.43 2.64 -4.59
C PRO A 9 -16.52 2.49 -5.82
N ALA A 10 -16.91 3.06 -6.97
CA ALA A 10 -16.10 3.02 -8.19
C ALA A 10 -14.86 3.91 -8.08
N GLU A 11 -14.98 5.07 -7.43
CA GLU A 11 -13.84 5.95 -7.15
C GLU A 11 -12.86 5.30 -6.17
N LEU A 12 -13.36 4.60 -5.15
CA LEU A 12 -12.52 3.84 -4.20
C LEU A 12 -11.77 2.70 -4.87
N ASP A 13 -12.42 1.93 -5.75
CA ASP A 13 -11.74 0.86 -6.51
C ASP A 13 -10.70 1.43 -7.48
N SER A 14 -10.99 2.56 -8.11
CA SER A 14 -10.03 3.27 -8.96
C SER A 14 -8.80 3.72 -8.16
N ALA A 15 -9.01 4.32 -6.98
CA ALA A 15 -7.93 4.71 -6.07
C ALA A 15 -7.11 3.50 -5.62
N ALA A 16 -7.76 2.38 -5.26
CA ALA A 16 -7.07 1.14 -4.90
C ALA A 16 -6.21 0.60 -6.04
N LYS A 17 -6.70 0.69 -7.28
CA LYS A 17 -5.93 0.33 -8.48
C LYS A 17 -4.71 1.22 -8.66
N VAL A 18 -4.86 2.55 -8.54
CA VAL A 18 -3.74 3.50 -8.65
C VAL A 18 -2.66 3.19 -7.62
N VAL A 19 -3.05 2.94 -6.36
CA VAL A 19 -2.09 2.57 -5.30
C VAL A 19 -1.38 1.26 -5.63
N THR A 20 -2.10 0.26 -6.13
CA THR A 20 -1.54 -1.04 -6.53
C THR A 20 -0.54 -0.89 -7.68
N ASP A 21 -0.91 -0.14 -8.71
CA ASP A 21 -0.07 0.09 -9.89
C ASP A 21 1.22 0.84 -9.50
N LEU A 22 1.09 1.90 -8.68
CA LEU A 22 2.25 2.64 -8.15
C LEU A 22 3.16 1.74 -7.29
N ASN A 23 2.57 0.87 -6.46
CA ASN A 23 3.34 -0.08 -5.66
C ASN A 23 4.14 -1.04 -6.56
N GLY A 24 3.51 -1.50 -7.63
CA GLY A 24 4.11 -2.36 -8.66
C GLY A 24 5.26 -1.67 -9.41
N GLU A 25 5.14 -0.38 -9.70
CA GLU A 25 6.21 0.42 -10.33
C GLU A 25 7.39 0.70 -9.39
N LEU A 26 7.12 0.93 -8.10
CA LEU A 26 8.15 1.26 -7.10
C LEU A 26 8.96 0.04 -6.63
N ARG A 27 8.35 -1.15 -6.62
CA ARG A 27 8.98 -2.38 -6.12
C ARG A 27 10.33 -2.70 -6.79
N PRO A 28 10.43 -2.74 -8.14
CA PRO A 28 11.68 -3.06 -8.81
C PRO A 28 12.81 -2.06 -8.50
N VAL A 29 12.48 -0.78 -8.38
CA VAL A 29 13.45 0.27 -8.05
C VAL A 29 13.92 0.14 -6.60
N SER A 30 13.00 -0.16 -5.70
CA SER A 30 13.28 -0.39 -4.27
C SER A 30 14.15 -1.63 -4.05
N ASP A 31 13.81 -2.74 -4.71
CA ASP A 31 14.58 -3.99 -4.67
C ASP A 31 16.00 -3.78 -5.21
N ARG A 32 16.14 -2.99 -6.28
CA ARG A 32 17.45 -2.63 -6.83
C ARG A 32 18.27 -1.78 -5.85
N ALA A 33 17.66 -0.76 -5.23
CA ALA A 33 18.36 0.08 -4.26
C ALA A 33 18.88 -0.72 -3.06
N VAL A 34 18.08 -1.69 -2.57
CA VAL A 34 18.51 -2.61 -1.49
C VAL A 34 19.68 -3.47 -1.96
N LYS A 35 19.61 -4.04 -3.16
CA LYS A 35 20.68 -4.86 -3.72
C LYS A 35 21.98 -4.06 -3.87
N ASP A 36 21.92 -2.85 -4.43
CA ASP A 36 23.08 -1.99 -4.63
C ASP A 36 23.71 -1.60 -3.29
N ALA A 37 22.90 -1.40 -2.24
CA ALA A 37 23.38 -1.14 -0.88
C ALA A 37 24.08 -2.34 -0.25
N ASP A 38 23.59 -3.57 -0.48
CA ASP A 38 24.23 -4.81 -0.03
C ASP A 38 25.58 -5.04 -0.73
N GLU A 39 25.64 -4.80 -2.04
CA GLU A 39 26.87 -4.87 -2.83
C GLU A 39 27.89 -3.84 -2.33
N ALA A 40 27.47 -2.61 -2.08
CA ALA A 40 28.33 -1.57 -1.53
C ALA A 40 28.86 -1.95 -0.13
N SER A 41 27.99 -2.42 0.77
CA SER A 41 28.39 -2.88 2.12
C SER A 41 29.44 -4.00 2.01
N SER A 42 29.18 -5.00 1.18
CA SER A 42 30.08 -6.14 0.95
C SER A 42 31.43 -5.70 0.36
N SER A 43 31.43 -4.73 -0.55
CA SER A 43 32.65 -4.20 -1.18
C SER A 43 33.57 -3.47 -0.19
N THR A 44 33.02 -2.98 0.92
CA THR A 44 33.78 -2.27 1.98
C THR A 44 34.17 -3.18 3.14
N ALA A 45 33.94 -4.50 3.03
CA ALA A 45 34.25 -5.45 4.08
C ALA A 45 35.72 -5.35 4.53
N GLY A 46 35.93 -5.28 5.85
CA GLY A 46 37.25 -5.08 6.46
C GLY A 46 37.63 -3.62 6.69
N TRP A 47 36.84 -2.66 6.21
CA TRP A 47 37.01 -1.25 6.55
C TRP A 47 36.17 -0.90 7.77
N SER A 48 36.63 0.07 8.57
CA SER A 48 35.96 0.50 9.79
C SER A 48 34.53 1.02 9.57
N VAL A 49 34.20 1.43 8.33
CA VAL A 49 32.91 2.00 7.92
C VAL A 49 31.87 0.94 7.48
N SER A 50 32.31 -0.30 7.25
CA SER A 50 31.45 -1.37 6.71
C SER A 50 30.23 -1.66 7.60
N ALA A 51 30.41 -1.65 8.92
CA ALA A 51 29.34 -1.91 9.86
C ALA A 51 28.25 -0.81 9.82
N GLN A 52 28.62 0.46 9.75
CA GLN A 52 27.64 1.55 9.64
C GLN A 52 26.93 1.53 8.28
N LEU A 53 27.63 1.21 7.19
CA LEU A 53 27.01 1.07 5.86
C LEU A 53 26.01 -0.09 5.83
N GLY A 54 26.33 -1.22 6.45
CA GLY A 54 25.40 -2.34 6.61
C GLY A 54 24.14 -1.94 7.37
N GLN A 55 24.27 -1.21 8.48
CA GLN A 55 23.11 -0.71 9.23
C GLN A 55 22.22 0.23 8.41
N VAL A 56 22.82 1.10 7.59
CA VAL A 56 22.08 1.98 6.69
C VAL A 56 21.33 1.17 5.63
N ALA A 57 21.98 0.17 5.01
CA ALA A 57 21.35 -0.72 4.05
C ALA A 57 20.16 -1.48 4.65
N ASP A 58 20.32 -2.04 5.84
CA ASP A 58 19.26 -2.76 6.57
C ASP A 58 18.08 -1.84 6.91
N SER A 59 18.37 -0.62 7.36
CA SER A 59 17.34 0.39 7.65
C SER A 59 16.53 0.74 6.40
N TRP A 60 17.19 0.93 5.26
CA TRP A 60 16.52 1.21 3.99
C TRP A 60 15.67 0.03 3.53
N ARG A 61 16.19 -1.19 3.61
CA ARG A 61 15.42 -2.41 3.29
C ARG A 61 14.14 -2.48 4.12
N LYS A 62 14.24 -2.24 5.42
CA LYS A 62 13.09 -2.25 6.31
C LYS A 62 12.08 -1.16 5.95
N ALA A 63 12.53 0.08 5.76
CA ALA A 63 11.65 1.20 5.43
C ALA A 63 10.89 0.98 4.11
N LEU A 64 11.58 0.50 3.07
CA LEU A 64 10.96 0.21 1.77
C LEU A 64 9.97 -0.96 1.86
N THR A 65 10.30 -2.00 2.62
CA THR A 65 9.39 -3.13 2.87
C THR A 65 8.12 -2.68 3.57
N ASP A 66 8.25 -1.83 4.60
CA ASP A 66 7.10 -1.32 5.35
C ASP A 66 6.25 -0.34 4.50
N LEU A 67 6.88 0.44 3.62
CA LEU A 67 6.18 1.29 2.64
C LEU A 67 5.31 0.43 1.71
N HIS A 68 5.89 -0.60 1.09
CA HIS A 68 5.15 -1.50 0.20
C HIS A 68 3.97 -2.17 0.90
N ARG A 69 4.17 -2.63 2.15
CA ARG A 69 3.08 -3.18 2.97
C ARG A 69 1.97 -2.15 3.19
N SER A 70 2.33 -0.93 3.58
CA SER A 70 1.33 0.12 3.82
C SER A 70 0.53 0.48 2.55
N MET A 71 1.15 0.42 1.37
CA MET A 71 0.45 0.64 0.11
C MET A 71 -0.54 -0.49 -0.18
N ASP A 72 -0.14 -1.74 0.03
CA ASP A 72 -1.03 -2.91 -0.12
C ASP A 72 -2.22 -2.84 0.86
N ASP A 73 -1.94 -2.55 2.14
CA ASP A 73 -2.96 -2.39 3.19
C ASP A 73 -3.96 -1.26 2.84
N ASN A 74 -3.47 -0.14 2.31
CA ASN A 74 -4.31 0.97 1.88
C ASN A 74 -5.19 0.59 0.68
N ALA A 75 -4.65 -0.13 -0.31
CA ALA A 75 -5.42 -0.61 -1.45
C ALA A 75 -6.51 -1.62 -1.01
N GLU A 76 -6.21 -2.48 -0.04
CA GLU A 76 -7.18 -3.40 0.54
C GLU A 76 -8.28 -2.67 1.31
N ALA A 77 -7.93 -1.68 2.13
CA ALA A 77 -8.89 -0.87 2.88
C ALA A 77 -9.86 -0.13 1.96
N LEU A 78 -9.38 0.41 0.83
CA LEU A 78 -10.21 1.06 -0.18
C LEU A 78 -11.21 0.08 -0.81
N ARG A 79 -10.76 -1.11 -1.23
CA ARG A 79 -11.62 -2.17 -1.78
C ARG A 79 -12.65 -2.66 -0.77
N SER A 80 -12.23 -2.85 0.48
CA SER A 80 -13.11 -3.27 1.57
C SER A 80 -14.21 -2.25 1.81
N THR A 81 -13.85 -0.95 1.85
CA THR A 81 -14.80 0.15 2.00
C THR A 81 -15.78 0.20 0.83
N ALA A 82 -15.30 0.05 -0.41
CA ALA A 82 -16.16 -0.04 -1.59
C ALA A 82 -17.16 -1.21 -1.51
N GLY A 83 -16.69 -2.38 -1.07
CA GLY A 83 -17.53 -3.57 -0.86
C GLY A 83 -18.61 -3.35 0.21
N GLN A 84 -18.27 -2.71 1.32
CA GLN A 84 -19.21 -2.39 2.40
C GLN A 84 -20.31 -1.41 1.95
N HIS A 85 -19.94 -0.39 1.15
CA HIS A 85 -20.92 0.53 0.57
C HIS A 85 -21.91 -0.19 -0.35
N ARG A 86 -21.42 -1.02 -1.28
CA ARG A 86 -22.30 -1.82 -2.16
C ARG A 86 -23.24 -2.74 -1.38
N GLY A 87 -22.74 -3.41 -0.35
CA GLY A 87 -23.54 -4.31 0.49
C GLY A 87 -24.64 -3.55 1.26
N THR A 88 -24.30 -2.37 1.78
CA THR A 88 -25.24 -1.48 2.47
C THR A 88 -26.34 -1.02 1.52
N ASP A 89 -25.98 -0.58 0.30
CA ASP A 89 -26.94 -0.12 -0.70
C ASP A 89 -27.91 -1.23 -1.13
N GLN A 90 -27.42 -2.47 -1.29
CA GLN A 90 -28.26 -3.62 -1.60
C GLN A 90 -29.25 -3.95 -0.47
N LEU A 91 -28.82 -3.90 0.78
CA LEU A 91 -29.69 -4.13 1.94
C LEU A 91 -30.78 -3.07 2.05
N VAL A 92 -30.44 -1.80 1.84
CA VAL A 92 -31.40 -0.69 1.82
C VAL A 92 -32.41 -0.88 0.69
N ALA A 93 -31.96 -1.15 -0.54
CA ALA A 93 -32.84 -1.39 -1.69
C ALA A 93 -33.79 -2.59 -1.46
N ALA A 94 -33.29 -3.67 -0.86
CA ALA A 94 -34.11 -4.84 -0.51
C ALA A 94 -35.13 -4.54 0.60
N SER A 95 -34.79 -3.65 1.55
CA SER A 95 -35.72 -3.23 2.60
C SER A 95 -36.86 -2.34 2.05
N MET A 96 -36.55 -1.46 1.10
CA MET A 96 -37.54 -0.57 0.48
C MET A 96 -38.53 -1.31 -0.42
N THR A 97 -38.07 -2.34 -1.14
CA THR A 97 -38.94 -3.20 -1.96
C THR A 97 -39.84 -4.13 -1.15
N ARG A 98 -39.54 -4.35 0.14
CA ARG A 98 -40.36 -5.19 1.03
C ARG A 98 -41.50 -4.41 1.72
N VAL A 99 -41.39 -3.08 1.82
CA VAL A 99 -42.33 -2.22 2.56
C VAL A 99 -43.27 -1.44 1.63
N GLY A 100 -42.99 -1.39 0.33
CA GLY A 100 -43.90 -0.89 -0.72
C GLY A 100 -44.75 -1.99 -1.33
#